data_AF-A0A6B3FMZ8-F1
#
_entry.id   AF-A0A6B3FMZ8-F1
#
_cell.length_a   1.000
_cell.length_b   1.000
_cell.length_c   1.000
_cell.angle_alpha   90.00
_cell.angle_beta   90.00
_cell.angle_gamma   90.00
#
_symmetry.space_group_name_H-M   'P 1'
#
loop_
_entity.id
_entity.type
_entity.pdbx_description
1 polymer ?
#
loop_
_entity_poly.entity_id
_entity_poly.type
_entity_poly.pdbx_seq_one_letter_code
_entity_poly.pdbx_strand_id
1 'polypeptide(L)'
;MVARSMREELRGDSAVLRHAVRVTAVALLGYLIGTLLPFGHGYWAPLAAVMVMRPDFSRTYSRAVARFGGTLLGVFAATGVLQLTEPSVRVSALLAVACAALMYLLMRTGYAVSQFFVSAYVVLLLGMGGEEWTQTVPERVVLTLIGGLLAMASYAVFPAWETPRLRTRLADWLAAAGRYAAEVVERYATPAGPDDTRVRQALLEARAAHTAWQEALARAAHEPVRSRGLSRTSADDAEEAIGAFSRAAMLMEAHLPERGAAPVPGAQRLAQALRTTTEQGARELRDRRVPQWDEVRAALAAWDGEGVPDRVVRRGAGMLLAALEQVSEAVEESPPFAESRAGRPAADGPPASATGS
;
A
#
# COMPACT_ATOMS: atom_id res chain seq x y z
N MET A 1 21.08 -14.74 -14.04
CA MET A 1 20.35 -13.71 -13.25
C MET A 1 18.84 -13.86 -13.42
N VAL A 2 18.30 -13.77 -14.65
CA VAL A 2 16.87 -13.92 -14.98
C VAL A 2 16.23 -15.20 -14.42
N ALA A 3 16.88 -16.37 -14.56
CA ALA A 3 16.34 -17.65 -14.09
C ALA A 3 16.28 -17.80 -12.55
N ARG A 4 16.98 -16.94 -11.79
CA ARG A 4 16.90 -16.89 -10.32
C ARG A 4 15.74 -15.98 -9.89
N SER A 5 15.61 -14.82 -10.55
CA SER A 5 14.46 -13.92 -10.40
C SER A 5 13.14 -14.62 -10.74
N MET A 6 13.07 -15.37 -11.85
CA MET A 6 11.88 -16.17 -12.19
C MET A 6 11.58 -17.26 -11.15
N ARG A 7 12.61 -17.85 -10.52
CA ARG A 7 12.44 -18.88 -9.48
C ARG A 7 11.94 -18.30 -8.16
N GLU A 8 12.33 -17.07 -7.84
CA GLU A 8 11.83 -16.33 -6.68
C GLU A 8 10.35 -15.96 -6.88
N GLU A 9 9.96 -15.59 -8.10
CA GLU A 9 8.56 -15.30 -8.45
C GLU A 9 7.65 -16.54 -8.52
N LEU A 10 8.21 -17.75 -8.64
CA LEU A 10 7.46 -19.01 -8.63
C LEU A 10 7.20 -19.56 -7.22
N ARG A 11 7.64 -18.87 -6.16
CA ARG A 11 7.32 -19.24 -4.78
C ARG A 11 5.87 -18.86 -4.46
N GLY A 12 5.16 -19.70 -3.70
CA GLY A 12 3.74 -19.51 -3.34
C GLY A 12 3.40 -18.20 -2.61
N ASP A 13 4.43 -17.48 -2.15
CA ASP A 13 4.29 -16.17 -1.49
C ASP A 13 4.47 -14.97 -2.45
N SER A 14 4.83 -15.19 -3.72
CA SER A 14 4.94 -14.12 -4.71
C SER A 14 3.56 -13.54 -5.08
N ALA A 15 3.47 -12.21 -5.07
CA ALA A 15 2.31 -11.48 -5.56
C ALA A 15 2.07 -11.70 -7.06
N VAL A 16 3.13 -11.93 -7.84
CA VAL A 16 3.05 -12.17 -9.29
C VAL A 16 2.39 -13.52 -9.58
N LEU A 17 2.81 -14.58 -8.89
CA LEU A 17 2.21 -15.91 -9.05
C LEU A 17 0.74 -15.93 -8.66
N ARG A 18 0.38 -15.29 -7.53
CA ARG A 18 -1.01 -15.17 -7.10
C ARG A 18 -1.87 -14.43 -8.13
N HIS A 19 -1.33 -13.36 -8.71
CA HIS A 19 -2.01 -12.63 -9.76
C HIS A 19 -2.18 -13.48 -11.02
N ALA A 20 -1.13 -14.19 -11.47
CA ALA A 20 -1.18 -15.06 -12.63
C ALA A 20 -2.23 -16.16 -12.48
N VAL A 21 -2.24 -16.87 -11.34
CA VAL A 21 -3.25 -17.91 -11.04
C VAL A 21 -4.66 -17.32 -11.05
N ARG A 22 -4.85 -16.14 -10.45
CA ARG A 22 -6.15 -15.45 -10.46
C ARG A 22 -6.61 -15.12 -11.87
N VAL A 23 -5.73 -14.58 -12.71
CA VAL A 23 -6.03 -14.26 -14.12
C VAL A 23 -6.39 -15.52 -14.89
N THR A 24 -5.63 -16.61 -14.73
CA THR A 24 -5.93 -17.89 -15.39
C THR A 24 -7.28 -18.45 -14.96
N ALA A 25 -7.59 -18.46 -13.65
CA ALA A 25 -8.86 -18.94 -13.14
C ALA A 25 -10.06 -18.12 -13.67
N VAL A 26 -9.94 -16.79 -13.66
CA VAL A 26 -10.97 -15.89 -14.18
C VAL A 26 -11.16 -16.04 -15.69
N ALA A 27 -10.07 -16.18 -16.45
CA ALA A 27 -10.14 -16.39 -17.89
C ALA A 27 -10.85 -17.72 -18.24
N LEU A 28 -10.53 -18.80 -17.54
CA LEU A 28 -11.19 -20.10 -17.73
C LEU A 28 -12.68 -20.04 -17.37
N LEU A 29 -13.01 -19.46 -16.21
CA LEU A 29 -14.39 -19.35 -15.76
C LEU A 29 -15.21 -18.41 -16.67
N GLY A 30 -14.63 -17.29 -17.09
CA GLY A 30 -15.25 -16.36 -18.03
C GLY A 30 -15.49 -16.98 -19.40
N TYR A 31 -14.56 -17.81 -19.89
CA TYR A 31 -14.76 -18.57 -21.12
C TYR A 31 -15.88 -19.61 -20.99
N LEU A 32 -15.93 -20.35 -19.87
CA LEU A 32 -16.99 -21.32 -19.62
C LEU A 32 -18.37 -20.63 -19.53
N ILE A 33 -18.48 -19.53 -18.79
CA ILE A 33 -19.73 -18.77 -18.71
C ILE A 33 -20.11 -18.20 -20.08
N GLY A 34 -19.14 -17.64 -20.81
CA GLY A 34 -19.37 -17.09 -22.14
C GLY A 34 -19.84 -18.12 -23.17
N THR A 35 -19.39 -19.37 -23.07
CA THR A 35 -19.81 -20.47 -23.97
C THR A 35 -21.15 -21.09 -23.59
N LEU A 36 -21.56 -20.99 -22.33
CA LEU A 36 -22.88 -21.45 -21.87
C LEU A 36 -24.01 -20.46 -22.18
N LEU A 37 -23.67 -19.19 -22.43
CA LEU A 37 -24.64 -18.17 -22.79
C LEU A 37 -25.00 -18.28 -24.29
N PRO A 38 -26.23 -17.93 -24.69
CA PRO A 38 -26.69 -18.02 -26.08
C PRO A 38 -26.17 -16.86 -26.95
N PHE A 39 -24.90 -16.48 -26.77
CA PHE A 39 -24.25 -15.38 -27.47
C PHE A 39 -23.21 -15.91 -28.45
N GLY A 40 -23.14 -15.35 -29.66
CA GLY A 40 -22.19 -15.79 -30.69
C GLY A 40 -20.73 -15.51 -30.34
N HIS A 41 -20.50 -14.57 -29.41
CA HIS A 41 -19.19 -14.02 -29.10
C HIS A 41 -18.73 -14.26 -27.65
N GLY A 42 -19.00 -15.44 -27.09
CA GLY A 42 -18.68 -15.80 -25.70
C GLY A 42 -17.23 -15.52 -25.25
N TYR A 43 -16.27 -15.48 -26.17
CA TYR A 43 -14.87 -15.12 -25.92
C TYR A 43 -14.66 -13.66 -25.45
N TRP A 44 -15.65 -12.76 -25.59
CA TRP A 44 -15.55 -11.39 -25.08
C TRP A 44 -15.56 -11.31 -23.56
N ALA A 45 -16.24 -12.23 -22.86
CA ALA A 45 -16.26 -12.24 -21.40
C ALA A 45 -14.85 -12.45 -20.79
N PRO A 46 -14.09 -13.50 -21.15
CA PRO A 46 -12.73 -13.67 -20.63
C PRO A 46 -11.79 -12.56 -21.12
N LEU A 47 -11.94 -12.07 -22.35
CA LEU A 47 -11.17 -10.93 -22.86
C LEU A 47 -11.40 -9.67 -22.02
N ALA A 48 -12.66 -9.36 -21.71
CA ALA A 48 -13.04 -8.22 -20.89
C ALA A 48 -12.45 -8.34 -19.49
N ALA A 49 -12.57 -9.52 -18.87
CA ALA A 49 -12.02 -9.78 -17.54
C ALA A 49 -10.49 -9.57 -17.51
N VAL A 50 -9.75 -10.21 -18.42
CA VAL A 50 -8.28 -10.09 -18.48
C VAL A 50 -7.83 -8.64 -18.75
N MET A 51 -8.54 -7.90 -19.61
CA MET A 51 -8.17 -6.51 -19.93
C MET A 51 -8.32 -5.56 -18.74
N VAL A 52 -9.29 -5.79 -17.86
CA VAL A 52 -9.54 -4.94 -16.68
C VAL A 52 -8.72 -5.37 -15.47
N MET A 53 -8.43 -6.67 -15.33
CA MET A 53 -7.67 -7.20 -14.21
C MET A 53 -6.29 -6.56 -14.07
N ARG A 54 -5.99 -6.13 -12.85
CA ARG A 54 -4.68 -5.64 -12.41
C ARG A 54 -4.27 -6.38 -11.14
N PRO A 55 -3.04 -6.20 -10.63
CA PRO A 55 -2.67 -6.73 -9.32
C PRO A 55 -3.56 -6.15 -8.22
N ASP A 56 -3.80 -4.83 -8.26
CA ASP A 56 -4.57 -4.06 -7.27
C ASP A 56 -6.07 -3.98 -7.55
N PHE A 57 -6.90 -4.13 -6.52
CA PHE A 57 -8.37 -4.09 -6.63
C PHE A 57 -8.87 -2.75 -7.19
N SER A 58 -8.40 -1.64 -6.63
CA SER A 58 -8.81 -0.28 -7.03
C SER A 58 -8.57 -0.03 -8.52
N ARG A 59 -7.40 -0.43 -9.02
CA ARG A 59 -7.07 -0.31 -10.44
C ARG A 59 -7.94 -1.20 -11.32
N THR A 60 -8.26 -2.42 -10.87
CA THR A 60 -9.20 -3.31 -11.58
C THR A 60 -10.59 -2.69 -11.62
N TYR A 61 -11.09 -2.15 -10.50
CA TYR A 61 -12.39 -1.51 -10.39
C TYR A 61 -12.50 -0.28 -11.31
N SER A 62 -11.55 0.66 -11.24
CA SER A 62 -11.54 1.84 -12.10
C SER A 62 -11.50 1.46 -13.58
N ARG A 63 -10.74 0.41 -13.96
CA ARG A 63 -10.73 -0.10 -15.33
C ARG A 63 -12.04 -0.76 -15.71
N ALA A 64 -12.65 -1.55 -14.84
CA ALA A 64 -13.95 -2.18 -15.09
C ALA A 64 -15.03 -1.13 -15.36
N VAL A 65 -15.11 -0.09 -14.53
CA VAL A 65 -16.06 1.03 -14.71
C VAL A 65 -15.76 1.80 -16.00
N ALA A 66 -14.50 2.16 -16.24
CA ALA A 66 -14.09 2.88 -17.45
C ALA A 66 -14.36 2.07 -18.73
N ARG A 67 -14.16 0.74 -18.69
CA ARG A 67 -14.49 -0.16 -19.79
C ARG A 67 -15.98 -0.23 -20.01
N PHE A 68 -16.77 -0.43 -18.97
CA PHE A 68 -18.22 -0.48 -19.09
C PHE A 68 -18.80 0.82 -19.66
N GLY A 69 -18.41 1.98 -19.09
CA GLY A 69 -18.85 3.29 -19.58
C GLY A 69 -18.37 3.58 -21.01
N GLY A 70 -17.11 3.29 -21.32
CA GLY A 70 -16.57 3.45 -22.68
C GLY A 70 -17.27 2.55 -23.69
N THR A 71 -17.54 1.30 -23.34
CA THR A 71 -18.25 0.36 -24.21
C THR A 71 -19.69 0.78 -24.46
N LEU A 72 -20.43 1.19 -23.43
CA LEU A 72 -21.79 1.71 -23.62
C LEU A 72 -21.79 2.89 -24.60
N LEU A 73 -21.02 3.93 -24.30
CA LEU A 73 -20.98 5.13 -25.14
C LEU A 73 -20.52 4.83 -26.57
N GLY A 74 -19.49 3.99 -26.74
CA GLY A 74 -18.95 3.64 -28.06
C GLY A 74 -19.93 2.82 -28.90
N VAL A 75 -20.60 1.83 -28.28
CA VAL A 75 -21.60 1.00 -28.95
C VAL A 75 -22.81 1.84 -29.36
N PHE A 76 -23.35 2.68 -28.46
CA PHE A 76 -24.48 3.55 -28.78
C PHE A 76 -24.14 4.58 -29.87
N ALA A 77 -22.97 5.21 -29.79
CA ALA A 77 -22.54 6.18 -30.79
C ALA A 77 -22.39 5.53 -32.18
N ALA A 78 -21.69 4.39 -32.27
CA ALA A 78 -21.51 3.69 -33.55
C ALA A 78 -22.83 3.18 -34.11
N THR A 79 -23.70 2.60 -33.26
CA THR A 79 -25.03 2.15 -33.68
C THR A 79 -25.89 3.30 -34.18
N GLY A 80 -25.88 4.45 -33.48
CA GLY A 80 -26.58 5.65 -33.91
C GLY A 80 -26.10 6.18 -35.26
N VAL A 81 -24.79 6.18 -35.49
CA VAL A 81 -24.22 6.55 -36.80
C VAL A 81 -24.70 5.58 -37.89
N LEU A 82 -24.62 4.27 -37.65
CA LEU A 82 -25.06 3.26 -38.62
C LEU A 82 -26.54 3.39 -38.97
N GLN A 83 -27.40 3.60 -37.96
CA GLN A 83 -28.86 3.68 -38.15
C GLN A 83 -29.33 4.99 -38.77
N LEU A 84 -28.69 6.12 -38.46
CA LEU A 84 -29.13 7.44 -38.94
C LEU A 84 -28.58 7.78 -40.33
N THR A 85 -27.42 7.23 -40.69
CA THR A 85 -26.72 7.62 -41.93
C THR A 85 -26.67 6.52 -42.98
N GLU A 86 -27.04 5.28 -42.63
CA GLU A 86 -26.95 4.08 -43.48
C GLU A 86 -25.67 4.09 -44.36
N PRO A 87 -24.49 4.21 -43.72
CA PRO A 87 -23.28 4.53 -44.45
C PRO A 87 -22.87 3.36 -45.33
N SER A 88 -22.40 3.67 -46.55
CA SER A 88 -21.80 2.65 -47.43
C SER A 88 -20.63 1.95 -46.72
N VAL A 89 -20.35 0.69 -47.09
CA VAL A 89 -19.24 -0.10 -46.52
C VAL A 89 -17.91 0.66 -46.54
N ARG A 90 -17.64 1.46 -47.58
CA ARG A 90 -16.42 2.29 -47.66
C ARG A 90 -16.35 3.37 -46.58
N VAL A 91 -17.47 4.02 -46.28
CA VAL A 91 -17.55 5.04 -45.24
C VAL A 91 -17.41 4.40 -43.86
N SER A 92 -18.09 3.27 -43.62
CA SER A 92 -17.94 2.48 -42.39
C SER A 92 -16.49 2.01 -42.17
N ALA A 93 -15.81 1.58 -43.23
CA ALA A 93 -14.40 1.19 -43.18
C ALA A 93 -13.49 2.38 -42.82
N LEU A 94 -13.72 3.56 -43.40
CA LEU A 94 -12.96 4.76 -43.09
C LEU A 94 -13.17 5.20 -41.62
N LEU A 95 -14.42 5.16 -41.14
CA LEU A 95 -14.75 5.43 -39.74
C LEU A 95 -14.10 4.42 -38.79
N ALA A 96 -14.06 3.13 -39.17
CA ALA A 96 -13.40 2.09 -38.40
C ALA A 96 -11.88 2.35 -38.30
N VAL A 97 -11.22 2.70 -39.41
CA VAL A 97 -9.80 3.08 -39.41
C VAL A 97 -9.54 4.31 -38.55
N ALA A 98 -10.40 5.33 -38.62
CA ALA A 98 -10.31 6.50 -37.78
C ALA A 98 -10.45 6.15 -36.28
N CYS A 99 -11.40 5.29 -35.92
CA CYS A 99 -11.56 4.80 -34.55
C CYS A 99 -10.31 4.02 -34.08
N ALA A 100 -9.74 3.17 -34.93
CA ALA A 100 -8.51 2.43 -34.60
C ALA A 100 -7.31 3.38 -34.39
N ALA A 101 -7.17 4.41 -35.23
CA ALA A 101 -6.13 5.42 -35.09
C ALA A 101 -6.30 6.23 -33.79
N LEU A 102 -7.53 6.68 -33.50
CA LEU A 102 -7.85 7.42 -32.27
C LEU A 102 -7.67 6.56 -31.02
N MET A 103 -8.07 5.29 -31.06
CA MET A 103 -7.79 4.33 -29.99
C MET A 103 -6.29 4.27 -29.69
N TYR A 104 -5.44 4.12 -30.71
CA TYR A 104 -4.00 4.01 -30.53
C TYR A 104 -3.40 5.32 -29.97
N LEU A 105 -3.82 6.46 -30.52
CA LEU A 105 -3.34 7.77 -30.09
C LEU A 105 -3.76 8.10 -28.65
N LEU A 106 -4.96 7.71 -28.23
CA LEU A 106 -5.51 8.00 -26.91
C LEU A 106 -5.28 6.90 -25.87
N MET A 107 -4.60 5.80 -26.23
CA MET A 107 -4.32 4.66 -25.34
C MET A 107 -3.60 5.06 -24.05
N ARG A 108 -2.79 6.13 -24.09
CA ARG A 108 -2.03 6.66 -22.95
C ARG A 108 -2.73 7.80 -22.21
N THR A 109 -3.76 8.42 -22.80
CA THR A 109 -4.44 9.61 -22.25
C THR A 109 -5.59 9.23 -21.33
N GLY A 110 -6.33 8.17 -21.66
CA GLY A 110 -7.46 7.73 -20.84
C GLY A 110 -8.03 6.38 -21.27
N TYR A 111 -8.10 5.45 -20.32
CA TYR A 111 -8.60 4.09 -20.60
C TYR A 111 -10.06 4.11 -21.10
N ALA A 112 -10.94 4.92 -20.49
CA ALA A 112 -12.34 5.03 -20.91
C ALA A 112 -12.50 5.49 -22.36
N VAL A 113 -11.73 6.52 -22.76
CA VAL A 113 -11.76 7.06 -24.13
C VAL A 113 -11.24 6.04 -25.14
N SER A 114 -10.20 5.29 -24.78
CA SER A 114 -9.71 4.19 -25.61
C SER A 114 -10.77 3.11 -25.78
N GLN A 115 -11.49 2.76 -24.70
CA GLN A 115 -12.57 1.76 -24.75
C GLN A 115 -13.77 2.24 -25.57
N PHE A 116 -14.06 3.54 -25.59
CA PHE A 116 -15.05 4.12 -26.51
C PHE A 116 -14.69 3.83 -27.96
N PHE A 117 -13.47 4.19 -28.39
CA PHE A 117 -13.05 3.99 -29.77
C PHE A 117 -12.90 2.52 -30.15
N VAL A 118 -12.42 1.65 -29.25
CA VAL A 118 -12.42 0.19 -29.45
C VAL A 118 -13.84 -0.31 -29.71
N SER A 119 -14.80 0.11 -28.90
CA SER A 119 -16.15 -0.43 -28.96
C SER A 119 -16.89 0.06 -30.21
N ALA A 120 -16.70 1.34 -30.56
CA ALA A 120 -17.21 1.90 -31.81
C ALA A 120 -16.58 1.21 -33.04
N TYR A 121 -15.25 1.02 -33.02
CA TYR A 121 -14.53 0.29 -34.05
C TYR A 121 -15.11 -1.10 -34.29
N VAL A 122 -15.34 -1.89 -33.23
CA VAL A 122 -15.85 -3.24 -33.43
C VAL A 122 -17.30 -3.25 -33.91
N VAL A 123 -18.17 -2.36 -33.42
CA VAL A 123 -19.55 -2.26 -33.95
C VAL A 123 -19.56 -1.95 -35.44
N LEU A 124 -18.68 -1.05 -35.91
CA LEU A 124 -18.55 -0.75 -37.33
C LEU A 124 -18.06 -1.97 -38.13
N LEU A 125 -17.10 -2.74 -37.61
CA LEU A 125 -16.62 -3.96 -38.26
C LEU A 125 -17.70 -5.04 -38.37
N LEU A 126 -18.40 -5.33 -37.26
CA LEU A 126 -19.44 -6.36 -37.20
C LEU A 126 -20.63 -5.96 -38.08
N GLY A 127 -21.02 -4.68 -38.08
CA GLY A 127 -22.03 -4.16 -38.99
C GLY A 127 -21.66 -4.31 -40.47
N MET A 128 -20.38 -4.13 -40.82
CA MET A 128 -19.90 -4.44 -42.19
C MET A 128 -19.88 -5.94 -42.50
N GLY A 129 -19.71 -6.79 -41.48
CA GLY A 129 -19.80 -8.25 -41.57
C GLY A 129 -21.23 -8.77 -41.70
N GLY A 130 -22.24 -7.90 -41.56
CA GLY A 130 -23.65 -8.25 -41.65
C GLY A 130 -24.29 -8.65 -40.33
N GLU A 131 -23.61 -8.49 -39.19
CA GLU A 131 -24.23 -8.71 -37.89
C GLU A 131 -25.19 -7.57 -37.53
N GLU A 132 -26.35 -7.95 -37.00
CA GLU A 132 -27.33 -6.97 -36.55
C GLU A 132 -26.89 -6.30 -35.25
N TRP A 133 -27.16 -5.00 -35.15
CA TRP A 133 -26.92 -4.23 -33.93
C TRP A 133 -27.78 -4.74 -32.76
N THR A 134 -28.97 -5.28 -33.05
CA THR A 134 -29.90 -5.89 -32.09
C THR A 134 -29.27 -7.05 -31.33
N GLN A 135 -28.30 -7.74 -31.94
CA GLN A 135 -27.51 -8.80 -31.34
C GLN A 135 -26.21 -8.27 -30.74
N THR A 136 -25.47 -7.45 -31.51
CA THR A 136 -24.14 -6.98 -31.15
C THR A 136 -24.12 -6.11 -29.89
N VAL A 137 -25.10 -5.20 -29.75
CA VAL A 137 -25.17 -4.26 -28.62
C VAL A 137 -25.38 -4.98 -27.28
N PRO A 138 -26.43 -5.80 -27.08
CA PRO A 138 -26.64 -6.49 -25.81
C PRO A 138 -25.50 -7.45 -25.49
N GLU A 139 -24.93 -8.15 -26.48
CA GLU A 139 -23.76 -9.02 -26.26
C GLU A 139 -22.56 -8.25 -25.70
N ARG A 140 -22.23 -7.10 -26.28
CA ARG A 140 -21.13 -6.24 -25.81
C ARG A 140 -21.32 -5.79 -24.37
N VAL A 141 -22.54 -5.36 -24.03
CA VAL A 141 -22.86 -4.85 -22.70
C VAL A 141 -22.82 -5.97 -21.67
N VAL A 142 -23.52 -7.07 -21.93
CA VAL A 142 -23.63 -8.22 -21.00
C VAL A 142 -22.27 -8.88 -20.79
N LEU A 143 -21.52 -9.19 -21.85
CA LEU A 143 -20.23 -9.87 -21.73
C LEU A 143 -19.16 -8.98 -21.08
N THR A 144 -19.23 -7.66 -21.29
CA THR A 144 -18.35 -6.70 -20.58
C THR A 144 -18.68 -6.63 -19.10
N LEU A 145 -19.98 -6.62 -18.75
CA LEU A 145 -20.43 -6.64 -17.36
C LEU A 145 -20.01 -7.92 -16.66
N ILE A 146 -20.24 -9.09 -17.28
CA ILE A 146 -19.82 -10.39 -16.76
C ILE A 146 -18.31 -10.43 -16.54
N GLY A 147 -17.52 -10.01 -17.54
CA GLY A 147 -16.06 -9.98 -17.40
C GLY A 147 -15.59 -9.06 -16.27
N GLY A 148 -16.20 -7.89 -16.12
CA GLY A 148 -15.96 -6.97 -15.02
C GLY A 148 -16.31 -7.58 -13.65
N LEU A 149 -17.50 -8.17 -13.53
CA LEU A 149 -17.97 -8.80 -12.30
C LEU A 149 -17.09 -9.99 -11.90
N LEU A 150 -16.69 -10.85 -12.85
CA LEU A 150 -15.78 -11.96 -12.60
C LEU A 150 -14.41 -11.47 -12.14
N ALA A 151 -13.87 -10.43 -12.78
CA ALA A 151 -12.63 -9.81 -12.36
C ALA A 151 -12.74 -9.30 -10.91
N MET A 152 -13.86 -8.66 -10.53
CA MET A 152 -14.05 -8.19 -9.17
C MET A 152 -14.25 -9.33 -8.16
N ALA A 153 -15.09 -10.32 -8.48
CA ALA A 153 -15.36 -11.48 -7.64
C ALA A 153 -14.08 -12.29 -7.32
N SER A 154 -13.13 -12.31 -8.25
CA SER A 154 -11.85 -12.99 -8.04
C SER A 154 -11.03 -12.47 -6.86
N TYR A 155 -11.22 -11.21 -6.45
CA TYR A 155 -10.57 -10.65 -5.27
C TYR A 155 -11.18 -11.12 -3.95
N ALA A 156 -12.42 -11.61 -3.96
CA ALA A 156 -13.02 -12.25 -2.80
C ALA A 156 -12.46 -13.68 -2.59
N VAL A 157 -12.21 -14.41 -3.69
CA VAL A 157 -11.70 -15.80 -3.66
C VAL A 157 -10.18 -15.84 -3.44
N PHE A 158 -9.43 -14.88 -4.00
CA PHE A 158 -7.98 -14.75 -3.84
C PHE A 158 -7.64 -13.41 -3.18
N PRO A 159 -7.86 -13.28 -1.85
CA PRO A 159 -7.61 -12.04 -1.13
C PRO A 159 -6.13 -11.67 -1.19
N ALA A 160 -5.83 -10.58 -1.90
CA ALA A 160 -4.50 -9.96 -1.96
C ALA A 160 -4.50 -8.62 -1.22
N TRP A 161 -5.31 -8.51 -0.16
CA TRP A 161 -5.50 -7.28 0.60
C TRP A 161 -4.20 -6.86 1.27
N GLU A 162 -3.80 -5.60 1.10
CA GLU A 162 -2.66 -5.03 1.81
C GLU A 162 -3.10 -4.49 3.20
N THR A 163 -4.41 -4.30 3.43
CA THR A 163 -4.96 -3.83 4.71
C THR A 163 -4.49 -4.66 5.93
N PRO A 164 -4.44 -6.01 5.89
CA PRO A 164 -3.89 -6.82 6.99
C PRO A 164 -2.38 -6.65 7.19
N ARG A 165 -1.66 -6.18 6.16
CA ARG A 165 -0.21 -5.99 6.14
C ARG A 165 0.23 -4.59 6.57
N LEU A 166 -0.67 -3.60 6.60
CA LEU A 166 -0.37 -2.23 7.04
C LEU A 166 0.41 -2.21 8.35
N ARG A 167 -0.08 -2.93 9.36
CA ARG A 167 0.58 -3.06 10.66
C ARG A 167 2.00 -3.60 10.59
N THR A 168 2.26 -4.54 9.67
CA THR A 168 3.61 -5.07 9.44
C THR A 168 4.49 -4.01 8.78
N ARG A 169 3.97 -3.26 7.81
CA ARG A 169 4.69 -2.14 7.16
C ARG A 169 5.01 -1.01 8.14
N LEU A 170 4.08 -0.66 9.03
CA LEU A 170 4.31 0.31 10.10
C LEU A 170 5.42 -0.17 11.05
N ALA A 171 5.37 -1.45 11.44
CA ALA A 171 6.41 -2.06 12.28
C ALA A 171 7.79 -2.08 11.59
N ASP A 172 7.84 -2.38 10.29
CA ASP A 172 9.09 -2.35 9.52
C ASP A 172 9.67 -0.94 9.46
N TRP A 173 8.83 0.09 9.29
CA TRP A 173 9.25 1.49 9.31
C TRP A 173 9.72 1.93 10.70
N LEU A 174 9.00 1.59 11.77
CA LEU A 174 9.41 1.86 13.15
C LEU A 174 10.80 1.28 13.44
N ALA A 175 11.05 0.01 13.08
CA ALA A 175 12.34 -0.63 13.31
C ALA A 175 13.47 0.03 12.49
N ALA A 176 13.20 0.39 11.24
CA ALA A 176 14.19 1.07 10.39
C ALA A 176 14.50 2.49 10.88
N ALA A 177 13.47 3.25 11.28
CA ALA A 177 13.63 4.57 11.89
C ALA A 177 14.41 4.48 13.20
N GLY A 178 14.10 3.48 14.04
CA GLY A 178 14.82 3.21 15.29
C GLY A 178 16.29 2.90 15.10
N ARG A 179 16.64 2.08 14.10
CA ARG A 179 18.05 1.84 13.71
C ARG A 179 18.74 3.13 13.27
N TYR A 180 18.09 3.95 12.45
CA TYR A 180 18.63 5.24 12.04
C TYR A 180 18.90 6.17 13.23
N ALA A 181 17.93 6.34 14.13
CA ALA A 181 18.11 7.14 15.34
C ALA A 181 19.23 6.59 16.23
N ALA A 182 19.33 5.26 16.38
CA ALA A 182 20.40 4.62 17.14
C ALA A 182 21.79 4.91 16.53
N GLU A 183 21.95 4.82 15.20
CA GLU A 183 23.23 5.14 14.55
C GLU A 183 23.60 6.62 14.69
N VAL A 184 22.63 7.54 14.62
CA VAL A 184 22.86 8.97 14.87
C VAL A 184 23.32 9.21 16.32
N VAL A 185 22.65 8.60 17.30
CA VAL A 185 22.99 8.73 18.72
C VAL A 185 24.34 8.09 19.05
N GLU A 186 24.65 6.92 18.48
CA GLU A 186 25.94 6.23 18.66
C GLU A 186 27.12 7.10 18.22
N ARG A 187 26.92 7.94 17.21
CA ARG A 187 27.93 8.87 16.71
C ARG A 187 28.30 9.96 17.72
N TYR A 188 27.38 10.33 18.62
CA TYR A 188 27.70 11.19 19.78
C TYR A 188 28.51 10.44 20.85
N ALA A 189 28.27 9.13 21.01
CA ALA A 189 29.04 8.31 21.93
C ALA A 189 30.49 8.11 21.46
N THR A 190 30.67 7.91 20.15
CA THR A 190 31.98 7.67 19.54
C THR A 190 32.25 8.61 18.35
N PRO A 191 32.59 9.90 18.59
CA PRO A 191 32.80 10.88 17.53
C PRO A 191 33.95 10.56 16.55
N ALA A 192 34.89 9.70 16.96
CA ALA A 192 36.03 9.23 16.17
C ALA A 192 35.79 7.89 15.44
N GLY A 193 34.56 7.36 15.47
CA GLY A 193 34.19 6.07 14.88
C GLY A 193 34.21 6.03 13.33
N PRO A 194 34.01 4.85 12.72
CA PRO A 194 34.00 4.67 11.26
C PRO A 194 32.94 5.54 10.55
N ASP A 195 33.22 5.87 9.28
CA ASP A 195 32.58 6.91 8.45
C ASP A 195 31.04 6.99 8.43
N ASP A 196 30.54 8.16 8.01
CA ASP A 196 29.14 8.60 7.78
C ASP A 196 28.24 7.61 6.99
N THR A 197 28.85 6.57 6.40
CA THR A 197 28.17 5.55 5.59
C THR A 197 27.12 4.76 6.37
N ARG A 198 27.31 4.48 7.68
CA ARG A 198 26.32 3.74 8.48
C ARG A 198 25.05 4.54 8.73
N VAL A 199 25.21 5.80 9.16
CA VAL A 199 24.08 6.73 9.35
C VAL A 199 23.35 6.92 8.03
N ARG A 200 24.10 7.14 6.93
CA ARG A 200 23.53 7.27 5.59
C ARG A 200 22.76 6.02 5.16
N GLN A 201 23.30 4.83 5.37
CA GLN A 201 22.63 3.59 5.01
C GLN A 201 21.34 3.41 5.82
N ALA A 202 21.39 3.60 7.15
CA ALA A 202 20.22 3.50 8.01
C ALA A 202 19.14 4.52 7.63
N LEU A 203 19.53 5.75 7.25
CA LEU A 203 18.61 6.78 6.73
C LEU A 203 17.92 6.32 5.43
N LEU A 204 18.66 5.73 4.48
CA LEU A 204 18.10 5.24 3.23
C LEU A 204 17.13 4.07 3.48
N GLU A 205 17.46 3.15 4.39
CA GLU A 205 16.58 2.05 4.81
C GLU A 205 15.29 2.58 5.46
N ALA A 206 15.39 3.56 6.36
CA ALA A 206 14.24 4.21 7.00
C ALA A 206 13.33 4.91 5.97
N ARG A 207 13.91 5.63 4.99
CA ARG A 207 13.16 6.27 3.90
C ARG A 207 12.47 5.26 3.01
N ALA A 208 13.16 4.18 2.63
CA ALA A 208 12.57 3.11 1.83
C ALA A 208 11.38 2.45 2.56
N ALA A 209 11.50 2.21 3.87
CA ALA A 209 10.41 1.68 4.68
C ALA A 209 9.23 2.65 4.78
N HIS A 210 9.48 3.95 4.92
CA HIS A 210 8.43 4.99 4.90
C HIS A 210 7.69 5.02 3.55
N THR A 211 8.40 5.00 2.42
CA THR A 211 7.77 4.93 1.09
C THR A 211 6.91 3.67 0.94
N ALA A 212 7.40 2.52 1.41
CA ALA A 212 6.63 1.28 1.37
C ALA A 212 5.36 1.34 2.25
N TRP A 213 5.41 2.03 3.39
CA TRP A 213 4.24 2.33 4.22
C TRP A 213 3.22 3.20 3.47
N GLN A 214 3.65 4.32 2.87
CA GLN A 214 2.79 5.22 2.11
C GLN A 214 2.07 4.52 0.95
N GLU A 215 2.81 3.72 0.19
CA GLU A 215 2.24 2.93 -0.91
C GLU A 215 1.23 1.88 -0.42
N ALA A 216 1.46 1.30 0.76
CA ALA A 216 0.53 0.35 1.35
C ALA A 216 -0.74 1.06 1.86
N LEU A 217 -0.60 2.22 2.52
CA LEU A 217 -1.70 3.02 3.03
C LEU A 217 -2.60 3.54 1.89
N ALA A 218 -1.99 4.08 0.82
CA ALA A 218 -2.71 4.53 -0.37
C ALA A 218 -3.48 3.39 -1.06
N ARG A 219 -2.91 2.17 -1.11
CA ARG A 219 -3.61 0.99 -1.65
C ARG A 219 -4.78 0.58 -0.75
N ALA A 220 -4.56 0.48 0.56
CA ALA A 220 -5.58 0.08 1.52
C ALA A 220 -6.77 1.05 1.58
N ALA A 221 -6.57 2.35 1.35
CA ALA A 221 -7.65 3.35 1.33
C ALA A 221 -8.77 3.03 0.31
N HIS A 222 -8.44 2.29 -0.75
CA HIS A 222 -9.34 1.94 -1.85
C HIS A 222 -9.80 0.47 -1.81
N GLU A 223 -9.46 -0.29 -0.76
CA GLU A 223 -9.89 -1.67 -0.57
C GLU A 223 -11.27 -1.71 0.13
N PRO A 224 -12.23 -2.55 -0.32
CA PRO A 224 -13.56 -2.68 0.29
C PRO A 224 -13.56 -3.40 1.64
N VAL A 225 -12.39 -3.86 2.11
CA VAL A 225 -12.25 -4.62 3.36
C VAL A 225 -12.06 -3.65 4.52
N ARG A 226 -12.89 -3.79 5.56
CA ARG A 226 -12.71 -3.03 6.81
C ARG A 226 -11.38 -3.40 7.47
N SER A 227 -10.65 -2.42 7.98
CA SER A 227 -9.41 -2.68 8.68
C SER A 227 -9.68 -3.47 9.97
N ARG A 228 -9.17 -4.70 10.03
CA ARG A 228 -9.20 -5.57 11.22
C ARG A 228 -7.93 -5.42 12.08
N GLY A 229 -7.21 -4.30 11.94
CA GLY A 229 -5.88 -4.08 12.51
C GLY A 229 -5.72 -2.65 13.03
N LEU A 230 -5.23 -1.75 12.17
CA LEU A 230 -5.14 -0.32 12.46
C LEU A 230 -6.38 0.39 11.90
N SER A 231 -7.07 1.19 12.71
CA SER A 231 -8.05 2.15 12.19
C SER A 231 -7.36 3.18 11.28
N ARG A 232 -8.13 3.95 10.49
CA ARG A 232 -7.54 5.02 9.67
C ARG A 232 -6.90 6.10 10.55
N THR A 233 -7.59 6.52 11.61
CA THR A 233 -7.06 7.50 12.57
C THR A 233 -5.78 7.02 13.22
N SER A 234 -5.75 5.80 13.77
CA SER A 234 -4.54 5.23 14.36
C SER A 234 -3.39 5.06 13.36
N ALA A 235 -3.68 4.86 12.06
CA ALA A 235 -2.66 4.80 11.03
C ALA A 235 -2.06 6.19 10.76
N ASP A 236 -2.91 7.23 10.67
CA ASP A 236 -2.49 8.62 10.47
C ASP A 236 -1.70 9.13 11.70
N ASP A 237 -2.19 8.88 12.91
CA ASP A 237 -1.55 9.28 14.17
C ASP A 237 -0.18 8.58 14.36
N ALA A 238 -0.11 7.29 14.06
CA ALA A 238 1.16 6.54 14.13
C ALA A 238 2.16 7.00 13.06
N GLU A 239 1.67 7.39 11.88
CA GLU A 239 2.51 7.97 10.84
C GLU A 239 3.09 9.32 11.28
N GLU A 240 2.27 10.18 11.87
CA GLU A 240 2.73 11.46 12.40
C GLU A 240 3.80 11.25 13.49
N ALA A 241 3.57 10.31 14.40
CA ALA A 241 4.49 9.99 15.50
C ALA A 241 5.84 9.43 15.02
N ILE A 242 5.87 8.44 14.13
CA ILE A 242 7.14 7.92 13.57
C ILE A 242 7.81 8.99 12.67
N GLY A 243 7.03 9.83 12.00
CA GLY A 243 7.52 10.99 11.28
C GLY A 243 8.22 11.99 12.21
N ALA A 244 7.62 12.32 13.36
CA ALA A 244 8.22 13.17 14.38
C ALA A 244 9.50 12.58 14.95
N PHE A 245 9.51 11.27 15.24
CA PHE A 245 10.70 10.53 15.66
C PHE A 245 11.84 10.65 14.64
N SER A 246 11.54 10.43 13.35
CA SER A 246 12.53 10.54 12.27
C SER A 246 13.06 11.97 12.09
N ARG A 247 12.21 12.99 12.26
CA ARG A 247 12.63 14.41 12.23
C ARG A 247 13.51 14.77 13.42
N ALA A 248 13.24 14.26 14.62
CA ALA A 248 14.09 14.45 15.79
C ALA A 248 15.49 13.84 15.57
N ALA A 249 15.56 12.62 15.03
CA ALA A 249 16.83 11.99 14.65
C ALA A 249 17.58 12.80 13.58
N MET A 250 16.88 13.34 12.59
CA MET A 250 17.48 14.19 11.55
C MET A 250 18.02 15.52 12.10
N LEU A 251 17.33 16.12 13.06
CA LEU A 251 17.81 17.33 13.73
C LEU A 251 19.07 17.05 14.55
N MET A 252 19.17 15.87 15.16
CA MET A 252 20.40 15.40 15.79
C MET A 252 21.51 15.14 14.75
N GLU A 253 21.19 14.49 13.62
CA GLU A 253 22.16 14.27 12.53
C GLU A 253 22.78 15.59 12.04
N ALA A 254 21.98 16.64 11.90
CA ALA A 254 22.44 17.96 11.47
C ALA A 254 23.45 18.62 12.45
N HIS A 255 23.47 18.19 13.71
CA HIS A 255 24.36 18.70 14.76
C HIS A 255 25.36 17.63 15.23
N LEU A 256 25.72 16.69 14.34
CA LEU A 256 26.71 15.68 14.67
C LEU A 256 28.06 16.34 15.02
N PRO A 257 28.78 15.81 16.04
CA PRO A 257 30.03 16.41 16.51
C PRO A 257 31.12 16.40 15.44
N GLU A 258 32.12 17.26 15.48
CA GLU A 258 33.27 17.13 14.56
C GLU A 258 34.15 15.93 14.94
N ARG A 259 35.01 15.47 14.01
CA ARG A 259 36.00 14.42 14.32
C ARG A 259 36.94 14.94 15.41
N GLY A 260 37.04 14.21 16.52
CA GLY A 260 37.87 14.59 17.67
C GLY A 260 37.13 15.33 18.78
N ALA A 261 35.82 15.55 18.66
CA ALA A 261 35.00 16.06 19.76
C ALA A 261 35.00 15.10 20.96
N ALA A 262 34.75 15.64 22.16
CA ALA A 262 34.61 14.85 23.37
C ALA A 262 33.44 13.85 23.23
N PRO A 263 33.65 12.55 23.53
CA PRO A 263 32.59 11.55 23.49
C PRO A 263 31.54 11.84 24.56
N VAL A 264 30.30 11.41 24.28
CA VAL A 264 29.16 11.53 25.19
C VAL A 264 28.75 10.13 25.67
N PRO A 265 29.27 9.65 26.83
CA PRO A 265 29.05 8.26 27.25
C PRO A 265 27.58 7.89 27.45
N GLY A 266 26.74 8.84 27.87
CA GLY A 266 25.29 8.65 28.00
C GLY A 266 24.60 8.28 26.69
N ALA A 267 25.14 8.73 25.55
CA ALA A 267 24.59 8.44 24.23
C ALA A 267 24.70 6.95 23.87
N GLN A 268 25.73 6.25 24.34
CA GLN A 268 25.90 4.82 24.01
C GLN A 268 24.75 3.97 24.59
N ARG A 269 24.41 4.21 25.87
CA ARG A 269 23.30 3.53 26.53
C ARG A 269 21.97 3.82 25.82
N LEU A 270 21.76 5.07 25.41
CA LEU A 270 20.56 5.46 24.67
C LEU A 270 20.50 4.82 23.28
N ALA A 271 21.60 4.79 22.52
CA ALA A 271 21.64 4.18 21.19
C ALA A 271 21.29 2.69 21.26
N GLN A 272 21.83 1.97 22.26
CA GLN A 272 21.50 0.57 22.48
C GLN A 272 20.02 0.37 22.87
N ALA A 273 19.48 1.21 23.75
CA ALA A 273 18.08 1.18 24.13
C ALA A 273 17.17 1.44 22.92
N LEU A 274 17.45 2.47 22.12
CA LEU A 274 16.69 2.78 20.90
C LEU A 274 16.68 1.61 19.93
N ARG A 275 17.83 0.98 19.66
CA ARG A 275 17.93 -0.18 18.76
C ARG A 275 17.09 -1.36 19.25
N THR A 276 17.24 -1.71 20.52
CA THR A 276 16.59 -2.89 21.11
C THR A 276 15.08 -2.70 21.23
N THR A 277 14.68 -1.58 21.83
CA THR A 277 13.28 -1.28 22.10
C THR A 277 12.47 -1.01 20.83
N THR A 278 13.03 -0.35 19.80
CA THR A 278 12.28 -0.14 18.54
C THR A 278 12.10 -1.43 17.74
N GLU A 279 13.08 -2.34 17.78
CA GLU A 279 12.94 -3.68 17.21
C GLU A 279 11.91 -4.52 17.96
N GLN A 280 11.90 -4.44 19.30
CA GLN A 280 10.88 -5.10 20.13
C GLN A 280 9.49 -4.49 19.89
N GLY A 281 9.36 -3.17 19.90
CA GLY A 281 8.10 -2.47 19.62
C GLY A 281 7.55 -2.82 18.24
N ALA A 282 8.40 -2.99 17.23
CA ALA A 282 7.99 -3.51 15.93
C ALA A 282 7.45 -4.95 16.01
N ARG A 283 8.02 -5.83 16.86
CA ARG A 283 7.45 -7.16 17.09
C ARG A 283 6.12 -7.09 17.83
N GLU A 284 6.00 -6.22 18.83
CA GLU A 284 4.76 -6.00 19.59
C GLU A 284 3.63 -5.49 18.68
N LEU A 285 3.91 -4.55 17.78
CA LEU A 285 2.97 -4.14 16.73
C LEU A 285 2.52 -5.32 15.86
N ARG A 286 3.45 -6.18 15.41
CA ARG A 286 3.15 -7.40 14.65
C ARG A 286 2.35 -8.44 15.45
N ASP A 287 2.39 -8.38 16.78
CA ASP A 287 1.64 -9.24 17.70
C ASP A 287 0.32 -8.63 18.20
N ARG A 288 -0.02 -7.39 17.81
CA ARG A 288 -1.20 -6.64 18.30
C ARG A 288 -1.08 -6.21 19.76
N ARG A 289 0.15 -5.93 20.21
CA ARG A 289 0.45 -5.41 21.53
C ARG A 289 0.92 -3.96 21.42
N VAL A 290 0.55 -3.15 22.41
CA VAL A 290 0.99 -1.75 22.50
C VAL A 290 2.48 -1.73 22.86
N PRO A 291 3.34 -1.11 22.04
CA PRO A 291 4.76 -1.02 22.31
C PRO A 291 5.09 -0.36 23.65
N GLN A 292 6.16 -0.80 24.31
CA GLN A 292 6.67 -0.19 25.55
C GLN A 292 8.09 0.35 25.37
N TRP A 293 8.38 1.48 26.01
CA TRP A 293 9.62 2.24 25.81
C TRP A 293 10.50 2.35 27.06
N ASP A 294 10.36 1.40 27.99
CA ASP A 294 10.94 1.45 29.33
C ASP A 294 12.48 1.59 29.33
N GLU A 295 13.18 0.90 28.43
CA GLU A 295 14.66 0.99 28.36
C GLU A 295 15.13 2.38 27.93
N VAL A 296 14.43 3.00 26.98
CA VAL A 296 14.73 4.35 26.50
C VAL A 296 14.46 5.37 27.63
N ARG A 297 13.32 5.21 28.34
CA ARG A 297 12.98 6.03 29.51
C ARG A 297 14.01 5.89 30.63
N ALA A 298 14.43 4.67 30.94
CA ALA A 298 15.46 4.40 31.96
C ALA A 298 16.83 4.97 31.56
N ALA A 299 17.23 4.83 30.28
CA ALA A 299 18.48 5.40 29.77
C ALA A 299 18.50 6.94 29.88
N LEU A 300 17.38 7.60 29.59
CA LEU A 300 17.21 9.05 29.75
C LEU A 300 17.19 9.51 31.21
N ALA A 301 16.53 8.74 32.10
CA ALA A 301 16.45 9.05 33.52
C ALA A 301 17.81 8.92 34.22
N ALA A 302 18.60 7.92 33.85
CA ALA A 302 19.94 7.66 34.39
C ALA A 302 21.05 8.50 33.74
N TRP A 303 20.69 9.53 32.97
CA TRP A 303 21.63 10.41 32.27
C TRP A 303 21.79 11.72 33.03
N ASP A 304 22.72 11.77 33.98
CA ASP A 304 23.14 13.01 34.66
C ASP A 304 24.08 13.79 33.73
N GLY A 305 23.51 14.70 32.94
CA GLY A 305 24.23 15.44 31.90
C GLY A 305 25.00 16.64 32.47
N GLU A 306 26.30 16.50 32.68
CA GLU A 306 27.20 17.61 32.97
C GLU A 306 27.99 18.02 31.71
N GLY A 307 27.63 19.15 31.09
CA GLY A 307 28.34 19.71 29.93
C GLY A 307 27.45 20.13 28.74
N VAL A 308 28.02 20.90 27.81
CA VAL A 308 27.31 21.46 26.64
C VAL A 308 26.95 20.42 25.56
N PRO A 309 27.76 19.40 25.22
CA PRO A 309 27.31 18.36 24.27
C PRO A 309 26.21 17.48 24.88
N ASP A 310 26.28 17.16 26.17
CA ASP A 310 25.27 16.34 26.88
C ASP A 310 23.86 16.95 26.85
N ARG A 311 23.71 18.27 27.03
CA ARG A 311 22.39 18.92 27.07
C ARG A 311 21.65 18.85 25.74
N VAL A 312 22.37 19.01 24.62
CA VAL A 312 21.77 18.98 23.28
C VAL A 312 21.30 17.56 22.95
N VAL A 313 22.16 16.57 23.16
CA VAL A 313 21.83 15.16 22.88
C VAL A 313 20.71 14.68 23.80
N ARG A 314 20.73 15.06 25.09
CA ARG A 314 19.65 14.72 26.04
C ARG A 314 18.31 15.34 25.64
N ARG A 315 18.29 16.58 25.14
CA ARG A 315 17.05 17.20 24.63
C ARG A 315 16.54 16.50 23.37
N GLY A 316 17.43 16.15 22.45
CA GLY A 316 17.13 15.32 21.28
C GLY A 316 16.51 13.97 21.67
N ALA A 317 17.13 13.30 22.63
CA ALA A 317 16.66 12.04 23.20
C ALA A 317 15.26 12.15 23.83
N GLY A 318 14.96 13.26 24.51
CA GLY A 318 13.61 13.53 25.02
C GLY A 318 12.56 13.64 23.92
N MET A 319 12.90 14.27 22.78
CA MET A 319 12.00 14.33 21.63
C MET A 319 11.80 12.96 20.98
N LEU A 320 12.84 12.13 20.91
CA LEU A 320 12.74 10.75 20.44
C LEU A 320 11.80 9.93 21.32
N LEU A 321 11.96 10.00 22.65
CA LEU A 321 11.08 9.28 23.58
C LEU A 321 9.63 9.75 23.48
N ALA A 322 9.37 11.06 23.46
CA ALA A 322 8.01 11.60 23.33
C ALA A 322 7.33 11.13 22.03
N ALA A 323 8.06 11.09 20.92
CA ALA A 323 7.53 10.58 19.66
C ALA A 323 7.25 9.07 19.71
N LEU A 324 8.07 8.28 20.41
CA LEU A 324 7.79 6.85 20.64
C LEU A 324 6.53 6.66 21.49
N GLU A 325 6.36 7.45 22.56
CA GLU A 325 5.15 7.40 23.40
C GLU A 325 3.88 7.71 22.59
N GLN A 326 3.93 8.68 21.67
CA GLN A 326 2.85 8.96 20.72
C GLN A 326 2.55 7.77 19.79
N VAL A 327 3.54 6.96 19.40
CA VAL A 327 3.28 5.73 18.63
C VAL A 327 2.44 4.75 19.46
N SER A 328 2.72 4.61 20.75
CA SER A 328 1.95 3.73 21.64
C SER A 328 0.51 4.23 21.82
N GLU A 329 0.34 5.53 22.04
CA GLU A 329 -0.99 6.16 22.13
C GLU A 329 -1.81 5.95 20.86
N ALA A 330 -1.21 6.22 19.69
CA ALA A 330 -1.87 6.08 18.39
C ALA A 330 -2.42 4.66 18.13
N VAL A 331 -1.66 3.62 18.50
CA VAL A 331 -2.08 2.23 18.28
C VAL A 331 -2.99 1.69 19.38
N GLU A 332 -2.95 2.27 20.57
CA GLU A 332 -3.77 1.84 21.71
C GLU A 332 -5.26 2.11 21.50
N GLU A 333 -5.59 3.18 20.76
CA GLU A 333 -6.97 3.53 20.40
C GLU A 333 -7.61 2.58 19.36
N SER A 334 -6.81 1.69 18.75
CA SER A 334 -7.30 0.73 17.76
C SER A 334 -7.91 -0.54 18.41
N PRO A 335 -9.09 -1.02 17.93
CA PRO A 335 -9.85 -2.11 18.57
C PRO A 335 -9.15 -3.45 18.84
N PRO A 336 -8.09 -3.90 18.14
CA PRO A 336 -7.40 -5.14 18.52
C PRO A 336 -6.37 -4.96 19.66
N PHE A 337 -5.98 -3.72 20.00
CA PHE A 337 -5.00 -3.43 21.05
C PHE A 337 -5.67 -3.19 22.41
N ALA A 338 -6.89 -2.63 22.40
CA ALA A 338 -7.70 -2.40 23.59
C ALA A 338 -8.09 -3.71 24.33
N GLU A 339 -8.30 -4.81 23.60
CA GLU A 339 -8.63 -6.12 24.19
C GLU A 339 -7.46 -6.75 24.98
N SER A 340 -6.20 -6.46 24.58
CA SER A 340 -5.01 -6.90 25.33
C SER A 340 -4.89 -6.23 26.70
N ARG A 341 -5.50 -5.06 26.90
CA ARG A 341 -5.52 -4.35 28.18
C ARG A 341 -6.49 -5.02 29.17
N ALA A 342 -7.63 -5.52 28.69
CA ALA A 342 -8.66 -6.13 29.53
C ALA A 342 -8.22 -7.46 30.18
N GLY A 343 -7.18 -8.11 29.66
CA GLY A 343 -6.61 -9.34 30.22
C GLY A 343 -5.48 -9.14 31.24
N ARG A 344 -5.11 -7.90 31.60
CA ARG A 344 -3.98 -7.61 32.48
C ARG A 344 -4.48 -7.39 33.92
N PRO A 345 -4.00 -8.13 34.94
CA PRO A 345 -4.32 -7.82 36.32
C PRO A 345 -3.77 -6.43 36.65
N ALA A 346 -4.61 -5.59 37.25
CA ALA A 346 -4.25 -4.25 37.69
C ALA A 346 -3.04 -4.35 38.64
N ALA A 347 -1.91 -3.77 38.24
CA ALA A 347 -0.78 -3.63 39.14
C ALA A 347 -1.18 -2.70 40.29
N ASP A 348 -0.95 -3.19 41.51
CA ASP A 348 -1.37 -2.67 42.80
C ASP A 348 -1.38 -1.13 42.92
N GLY A 349 -2.54 -0.62 43.34
CA GLY A 349 -2.68 0.75 43.85
C GLY A 349 -1.94 0.96 45.17
N PRO A 350 -1.64 2.21 45.54
CA PRO A 350 -0.83 2.52 46.71
C PRO A 350 -1.49 2.04 48.02
N PRO A 351 -0.69 1.63 49.03
CA PRO A 351 -1.23 1.06 50.26
C PRO A 351 -2.08 2.09 51.00
N ALA A 352 -3.30 1.70 51.34
CA ALA A 352 -4.21 2.48 52.16
C ALA A 352 -3.53 2.83 53.49
N SER A 353 -3.38 4.12 53.75
CA SER A 353 -2.96 4.68 55.03
C SER A 353 -3.98 4.30 56.11
N ALA A 354 -3.59 3.42 57.01
CA ALA A 354 -4.30 3.18 58.26
C ALA A 354 -4.06 4.38 59.20
N THR A 355 -4.97 5.34 59.17
CA THR A 355 -5.15 6.31 60.27
C THR A 355 -6.25 5.79 61.19
N GLY A 356 -5.89 5.53 62.44
CA GLY A 356 -6.78 4.94 63.44
C GLY A 356 -7.86 5.87 63.99
N SER A 357 -8.85 5.25 64.60
CA SER A 357 -9.46 5.59 65.89
C SER A 357 -10.30 4.39 66.34
#